data_AF-A0A967J7N7-F1
#
_entry.id   AF-A0A967J7N7-F1
#
_cell.length_a   1.000
_cell.length_b   1.000
_cell.length_c   1.000
_cell.angle_alpha   90.00
_cell.angle_beta   90.00
_cell.angle_gamma   90.00
#
_symmetry.space_group_name_H-M   'P 1'
#
loop_
_entity.id
_entity.type
_entity.pdbx_description
1 polymer ?
#
loop_
_entity_poly.entity_id
_entity_poly.type
_entity_poly.pdbx_seq_one_letter_code
_entity_poly.pdbx_strand_id
1 'polypeptide(L)'
;MAGPLRRALPSERIPELLVDAYVTVEDRRFWEHEGVDAQGVIRAAVRNLREGGIEEGASTIPMQLVRTLWSESLREVGPWRRKIIEARTAPRLVDE
;
A
#
# COMPACT_ATOMS: atom_id res chain seq x y z
N MET A 1 10.41 3.65 26.14
CA MET A 1 9.72 2.54 25.43
C MET A 1 10.68 1.99 24.40
N ALA A 2 10.91 0.68 24.36
CA ALA A 2 11.72 0.09 23.29
C ALA A 2 11.04 0.35 21.95
N GLY A 3 11.80 0.87 20.96
CA GLY A 3 11.29 1.08 19.62
C GLY A 3 10.85 -0.23 18.97
N PRO A 4 10.15 -0.18 17.82
CA PRO A 4 9.77 -1.39 17.11
C PRO A 4 11.00 -2.25 16.82
N LEU A 5 10.91 -3.54 17.12
CA LEU A 5 11.94 -4.52 16.77
C LEU A 5 12.00 -4.62 15.24
N ARG A 6 13.00 -3.98 14.62
CA ARG A 6 13.25 -4.03 13.18
C ARG A 6 14.61 -4.68 12.96
N ARG A 7 14.62 -5.74 12.16
CA ARG A 7 15.85 -6.35 11.64
C ARG A 7 15.80 -6.28 10.13
N ALA A 8 16.74 -5.54 9.54
CA ALA A 8 16.90 -5.53 8.09
C ALA A 8 17.34 -6.93 7.63
N LEU A 9 16.67 -7.44 6.61
CA LEU A 9 17.03 -8.67 5.92
C LEU A 9 17.23 -8.33 4.45
N PRO A 10 18.28 -8.86 3.81
CA PRO A 10 18.42 -8.74 2.36
C PRO A 10 17.33 -9.58 1.69
N SER A 11 16.88 -9.18 0.51
CA SER A 11 15.71 -9.75 -0.18
C SER A 11 15.84 -11.26 -0.42
N GLU A 12 17.05 -11.76 -0.64
CA GLU A 12 17.35 -13.18 -0.88
C GLU A 12 17.09 -14.06 0.36
N ARG A 13 16.95 -13.44 1.55
CA ARG A 13 16.58 -14.15 2.78
C ARG A 13 15.08 -14.17 3.04
N ILE A 14 14.28 -13.54 2.17
CA ILE A 14 12.82 -13.55 2.23
C ILE A 14 12.35 -14.70 1.33
N PRO A 15 11.63 -15.71 1.86
CA PRO A 15 11.10 -16.79 1.03
C PRO A 15 10.18 -16.23 -0.06
N GLU A 16 10.34 -16.69 -1.30
CA GLU A 16 9.51 -16.25 -2.44
C GLU A 16 8.01 -16.46 -2.16
N LEU A 17 7.65 -17.60 -1.57
CA LEU A 17 6.27 -17.89 -1.15
C LEU A 17 5.69 -16.82 -0.22
N LEU A 18 6.50 -16.20 0.64
CA LEU A 18 6.04 -15.12 1.51
C LEU A 18 5.79 -13.84 0.71
N VAL A 19 6.68 -13.52 -0.23
CA VAL A 19 6.50 -12.38 -1.15
C VAL A 19 5.22 -12.56 -1.96
N ASP A 20 5.04 -13.72 -2.57
CA ASP A 20 3.87 -14.04 -3.40
C ASP A 20 2.57 -14.01 -2.61
N ALA A 21 2.56 -14.59 -1.40
CA ALA A 21 1.40 -14.57 -0.53
C ALA A 21 1.03 -13.14 -0.12
N TYR A 22 2.03 -12.33 0.25
CA TYR A 22 1.81 -10.95 0.67
C TYR A 22 1.30 -10.08 -0.50
N VAL A 23 1.95 -10.16 -1.65
CA VAL A 23 1.52 -9.47 -2.89
C VAL A 23 0.11 -9.90 -3.28
N THR A 24 -0.20 -11.19 -3.26
CA THR A 24 -1.53 -11.69 -3.66
C THR A 24 -2.66 -11.16 -2.79
N VAL A 25 -2.42 -11.00 -1.48
CA VAL A 25 -3.41 -10.54 -0.50
C VAL A 25 -3.53 -9.02 -0.49
N GLU A 26 -2.42 -8.31 -0.41
CA GLU A 26 -2.41 -6.85 -0.23
C GLU A 26 -2.54 -6.09 -1.55
N ASP A 27 -1.95 -6.62 -2.63
CA ASP A 27 -1.79 -5.88 -3.87
C ASP A 27 -1.60 -6.82 -5.07
N ARG A 28 -2.67 -7.52 -5.46
CA ARG A 28 -2.62 -8.59 -6.47
C ARG A 28 -2.01 -8.17 -7.81
N ARG A 29 -2.10 -6.88 -8.15
CA ARG A 29 -1.58 -6.30 -9.41
C ARG A 29 -0.27 -5.54 -9.20
N PHE A 30 0.44 -5.80 -8.09
CA PHE A 30 1.68 -5.09 -7.72
C PHE A 30 2.66 -4.95 -8.89
N TRP A 31 2.87 -6.04 -9.63
CA TRP A 31 3.80 -6.08 -10.76
C TRP A 31 3.29 -5.43 -12.05
N GLU A 32 2.02 -4.99 -12.09
CA GLU A 32 1.36 -4.42 -13.28
C GLU A 32 1.14 -2.91 -13.19
N HIS A 33 1.47 -2.27 -12.07
CA HIS A 33 1.22 -0.85 -11.85
C HIS A 33 2.45 -0.09 -11.33
N GLU A 34 2.49 1.20 -11.61
CA GLU A 34 3.59 2.09 -11.22
C GLU A 34 3.26 2.83 -9.91
N GLY A 35 2.99 2.06 -8.85
CA GLY A 35 2.70 2.58 -7.51
C GLY A 35 1.23 2.78 -7.16
N VAL A 36 0.32 2.96 -8.12
CA VAL A 36 -1.13 3.05 -7.86
C VAL A 36 -1.92 2.15 -8.83
N ASP A 37 -2.75 1.25 -8.29
CA ASP A 37 -3.64 0.39 -9.07
C ASP A 37 -4.96 1.11 -9.41
N ALA A 38 -5.00 1.83 -10.54
CA ALA A 38 -6.22 2.50 -10.98
C ALA A 38 -7.39 1.52 -11.21
N GLN A 39 -7.12 0.32 -11.73
CA GLN A 39 -8.17 -0.68 -11.95
C GLN A 39 -8.66 -1.25 -10.61
N GLY A 40 -7.76 -1.48 -9.66
CA GLY A 40 -8.08 -1.93 -8.31
C GLY A 40 -8.90 -0.93 -7.53
N VAL A 41 -8.59 0.37 -7.66
CA VAL A 41 -9.41 1.45 -7.08
C VAL A 41 -10.83 1.42 -7.64
N ILE A 42 -11.00 1.32 -8.96
CA ILE A 42 -12.33 1.26 -9.59
C ILE A 42 -13.08 0.00 -9.15
N ARG A 43 -12.41 -1.16 -9.17
CA ARG A 43 -12.99 -2.45 -8.74
C ARG A 43 -13.47 -2.39 -7.30
N ALA A 44 -12.63 -1.91 -6.38
CA ALA A 44 -12.97 -1.77 -4.97
C ALA A 44 -14.12 -0.78 -4.77
N ALA A 45 -14.13 0.35 -5.49
CA ALA A 45 -15.24 1.30 -5.44
C ALA A 45 -16.57 0.66 -5.89
N VAL A 46 -16.57 -0.06 -7.02
CA VAL A 46 -17.78 -0.75 -7.52
C VAL A 46 -18.26 -1.82 -6.53
N ARG A 47 -17.35 -2.61 -5.96
CA ARG A 47 -17.71 -3.65 -4.98
C ARG A 47 -18.28 -3.04 -3.70
N ASN A 48 -17.60 -2.05 -3.14
CA ASN A 48 -18.04 -1.37 -1.91
C ASN A 48 -19.40 -0.68 -2.07
N LEU A 49 -19.66 -0.11 -3.25
CA LEU A 49 -20.98 0.48 -3.57
C LEU A 49 -22.09 -0.57 -3.67
N ARG A 50 -21.80 -1.76 -4.24
CA ARG A 50 -22.77 -2.85 -4.37
C ARG A 50 -23.12 -3.47 -3.03
N GLU A 51 -22.13 -3.63 -2.15
CA GLU A 51 -22.28 -4.26 -0.83
C GLU A 51 -22.71 -3.26 0.25
N GLY A 52 -22.74 -1.96 -0.05
CA GLY A 52 -23.16 -0.91 0.89
C GLY A 52 -22.17 -0.67 2.04
N GLY A 53 -20.91 -1.12 1.89
CA GLY A 53 -19.89 -1.09 2.92
C GLY A 53 -18.47 -1.21 2.35
N ILE A 54 -17.45 -1.10 3.20
CA ILE A 54 -16.05 -1.32 2.77
C ILE A 54 -15.75 -2.82 2.86
N GLU A 55 -15.79 -3.49 1.71
CA GLU A 55 -15.47 -4.92 1.57
C GLU A 55 -14.09 -5.14 0.94
N GLU A 56 -13.65 -4.21 0.09
CA GLU A 56 -12.36 -4.29 -0.60
C GLU A 56 -11.53 -3.01 -0.42
N GLY A 57 -10.23 -3.20 -0.15
CA GLY A 57 -9.25 -2.14 -0.06
C GLY A 57 -8.71 -1.72 -1.43
N ALA A 58 -8.35 -0.44 -1.56
CA ALA A 58 -7.77 0.14 -2.77
C ALA A 58 -6.32 0.61 -2.59
N SER A 59 -5.65 0.20 -1.51
CA SER A 59 -4.29 0.64 -1.18
C SER A 59 -3.26 -0.30 -1.78
N THR A 60 -2.31 0.23 -2.55
CA THR A 60 -1.16 -0.55 -3.05
C THR A 60 -0.03 -0.60 -2.02
N ILE A 61 0.87 -1.59 -2.13
CA ILE A 61 2.04 -1.72 -1.25
C ILE A 61 2.89 -0.43 -1.23
N PRO A 62 3.18 0.24 -2.37
CA PRO A 62 3.93 1.51 -2.36
C PRO A 62 3.21 2.64 -1.60
N MET A 63 1.87 2.71 -1.64
CA MET A 63 1.12 3.65 -0.81
C MET A 63 1.26 3.34 0.69
N GLN A 64 1.29 2.05 1.06
CA GLN A 64 1.54 1.65 2.45
C GLN A 64 2.98 1.97 2.90
N LEU A 65 3.95 1.86 1.98
CA LEU A 65 5.33 2.24 2.22
C LEU A 65 5.44 3.74 2.49
N VAL A 66 4.82 4.61 1.66
CA VAL A 66 4.76 6.06 1.90
C VAL A 66 4.20 6.35 3.30
N ARG A 67 3.10 5.71 3.67
CA ARG A 67 2.49 5.87 5.02
C ARG A 67 3.45 5.46 6.13
N THR A 68 4.25 4.43 5.92
CA THR A 68 5.20 3.93 6.91
C THR A 68 6.42 4.85 7.05
N LEU A 69 6.97 5.33 5.93
CA LEU A 69 8.14 6.21 5.89
C LEU A 69 7.84 7.60 6.46
N TRP A 70 6.68 8.18 6.11
CA TRP A 70 6.27 9.51 6.57
C TRP A 70 5.18 9.46 7.66
N SER A 71 5.21 8.43 8.51
CA SER A 71 4.14 8.19 9.49
C SER A 71 3.92 9.35 10.47
N GLU A 72 4.96 10.09 10.84
CA GLU A 72 4.84 11.27 11.72
C GLU A 72 4.20 12.43 10.99
N SER A 73 4.72 12.81 9.82
CA SER A 73 4.21 13.91 9.00
C SER A 73 2.77 13.68 8.52
N LEU A 74 2.37 12.43 8.30
CA LEU A 74 1.04 12.07 7.79
C LEU A 74 -0.02 11.86 8.87
N ARG A 75 0.35 11.84 10.15
CA ARG A 75 -0.63 11.73 11.26
C ARG A 75 -1.50 12.97 11.37
N GLU A 76 -0.95 14.15 11.10
CA GLU A 76 -1.62 15.44 11.38
C GLU A 76 -2.52 15.94 10.23
N VAL A 77 -2.37 15.40 9.02
CA VAL A 77 -3.02 15.94 7.81
C VAL A 77 -4.46 15.44 7.58
N GLY A 78 -4.96 14.51 8.40
CA GLY A 78 -6.30 13.91 8.27
C GLY A 78 -6.38 12.76 7.25
N PRO A 79 -7.38 11.86 7.35
CA PRO A 79 -7.39 10.59 6.64
C PRO A 79 -7.46 10.71 5.12
N TRP A 80 -8.29 11.62 4.60
CA TRP A 80 -8.47 11.81 3.16
C TRP A 80 -7.26 12.46 2.49
N ARG A 81 -6.72 13.53 3.09
CA ARG A 81 -5.51 14.19 2.59
C ARG A 81 -4.30 13.25 2.66
N ARG A 82 -4.15 12.49 3.74
CA ARG A 82 -3.13 11.43 3.83
C ARG A 82 -3.25 10.47 2.65
N LYS A 83 -4.46 10.02 2.32
CA LYS A 83 -4.67 9.09 1.21
C LYS A 83 -4.28 9.66 -0.16
N ILE A 84 -4.54 10.94 -0.38
CA ILE A 84 -4.11 11.66 -1.59
C ILE A 84 -2.59 11.77 -1.65
N ILE A 85 -1.93 12.07 -0.52
CA ILE A 85 -0.47 12.16 -0.46
C ILE A 85 0.16 10.78 -0.73
N GLU A 86 -0.36 9.71 -0.12
CA GLU A 86 0.05 8.33 -0.43
C GLU A 86 -0.01 8.05 -1.93
N ALA A 87 -1.16 8.29 -2.58
CA ALA A 87 -1.36 8.02 -4.00
C ALA A 87 -0.48 8.89 -4.92
N ARG A 88 -0.21 10.14 -4.55
CA ARG A 88 0.63 11.05 -5.34
C ARG A 88 2.11 10.74 -5.20
N THR A 89 2.55 10.21 -4.07
CA THR A 89 3.97 9.95 -3.77
C THR A 89 4.37 8.53 -4.15
N ALA A 90 3.47 7.55 -4.05
CA ALA A 90 3.75 6.16 -4.34
C ALA A 90 4.43 5.90 -5.70
N PRO A 91 4.01 6.51 -6.83
CA PRO A 91 4.69 6.32 -8.11
C PRO A 91 6.16 6.74 -8.10
N ARG A 92 6.48 7.84 -7.38
CA ARG A 92 7.86 8.35 -7.29
C ARG A 92 8.81 7.39 -6.58
N LEU A 93 8.31 6.51 -5.71
CA LEU A 93 9.12 5.50 -5.02
C LEU A 93 9.39 4.25 -5.87
N VAL A 94 8.62 4.04 -6.93
CA VAL A 94 8.77 2.87 -7.83
C VAL A 94 9.72 3.20 -8.98
N ASP A 95 9.83 4.47 -9.35
CA ASP A 95 10.73 4.98 -10.39
C ASP A 95 12.20 5.15 -9.92
N GLU A 96 12.47 5.05 -8.62
CA GLU A 96 13.81 5.16 -7.99
C GLU A 96 14.52 3.80 -7.85
#